data_AF-A0A523HP56-F1
#
_entry.id   AF-A0A523HP56-F1
#
_cell.length_a   1.000
_cell.length_b   1.000
_cell.length_c   1.000
_cell.angle_alpha   90.00
_cell.angle_beta   90.00
_cell.angle_gamma   90.00
#
_symmetry.space_group_name_H-M   'P 1'
#
loop_
_entity.id
_entity.type
_entity.pdbx_description
1 polymer ?
#
loop_
_entity_poly.entity_id
_entity_poly.type
_entity_poly.pdbx_seq_one_letter_code
_entity_poly.pdbx_strand_id
1 'polypeptide(L)' 'MAVARVTVITASSTQGFQAAFQEGITRATDTLRNITGAEIVSQKAKIENGKISEYRVQMSITFILE' A
#
# COMPACT_ATOMS: atom_id res chain seq x y z
N MET A 1 -5.82 -26.02 -8.01
CA MET A 1 -6.52 -24.71 -8.16
C MET A 1 -5.74 -23.71 -7.33
N ALA A 2 -5.22 -22.64 -7.94
CA ALA A 2 -4.52 -21.60 -7.19
C ALA A 2 -5.54 -20.66 -6.56
N VAL A 3 -5.49 -20.50 -5.24
CA VAL A 3 -6.36 -19.57 -4.51
C VAL A 3 -5.55 -18.31 -4.26
N ALA A 4 -6.02 -17.17 -4.78
CA ALA A 4 -5.40 -15.88 -4.50
C ALA A 4 -6.15 -15.18 -3.36
N ARG A 5 -5.41 -14.53 -2.46
CA ARG A 5 -5.97 -13.63 -1.46
C ARG A 5 -5.62 -12.20 -1.81
N VAL A 6 -6.63 -11.34 -1.78
CA VAL A 6 -6.46 -9.90 -1.90
C VAL A 6 -6.53 -9.31 -0.50
N THR A 7 -5.55 -8.50 -0.12
CA THR A 7 -5.52 -7.78 1.16
C THR A 7 -5.34 -6.30 0.90
N VAL A 8 -6.19 -5.50 1.53
CA VAL A 8 -6.14 -4.04 1.40
C VAL A 8 -5.34 -3.48 2.56
N ILE A 9 -4.29 -2.73 2.24
CA ILE A 9 -3.47 -2.02 3.22
C ILE A 9 -3.47 -0.53 2.92
N THR A 10 -3.26 0.27 3.96
CA THR A 10 -3.04 1.72 3.81
C THR A 10 -1.67 2.05 4.37
N ALA A 11 -0.84 2.64 3.53
CA ALA A 11 0.47 3.14 3.93
C ALA A 11 0.44 4.67 3.96
N SER A 12 1.22 5.27 4.85
CA SER A 12 1.38 6.71 4.93
C SER A 12 2.84 7.11 4.87
N SER A 13 3.14 8.25 4.26
CA SER A 13 4.49 8.81 4.21
C SER A 13 4.46 10.33 4.15
N THR A 14 5.46 10.97 4.73
CA THR A 14 5.65 12.42 4.69
C THR A 14 6.39 12.89 3.44
N GLN A 15 7.06 11.98 2.73
CA GLN A 15 7.90 12.31 1.58
C GLN A 15 7.14 12.35 0.25
N GLY A 16 6.01 11.65 0.15
CA GLY A 16 5.17 11.63 -1.05
C GLY A 16 4.38 10.33 -1.23
N PHE A 17 3.54 10.29 -2.27
CA PHE A 17 2.74 9.11 -2.60
C PHE A 17 3.59 7.91 -3.03
N GLN A 18 4.67 8.13 -3.77
CA GLN A 18 5.56 7.04 -4.21
C GLN A 18 6.29 6.40 -3.02
N ALA A 19 6.75 7.21 -2.06
CA ALA A 19 7.38 6.71 -0.85
C ALA A 19 6.39 5.88 -0.01
N ALA A 20 5.15 6.37 0.17
CA ALA A 20 4.10 5.62 0.87
C ALA A 20 3.79 4.28 0.17
N PHE A 21 3.75 4.26 -1.16
CA PHE A 21 3.50 3.03 -1.92
C PHE A 21 4.63 2.01 -1.76
N GLN A 22 5.88 2.46 -1.90
CA GLN A 22 7.06 1.60 -1.75
C GLN A 22 7.14 1.01 -0.34
N GLU A 23 6.91 1.83 0.68
CA GLU A 23 6.94 1.41 2.08
C GLU A 23 5.82 0.42 2.41
N GLY A 24 4.62 0.64 1.86
CA GLY A 24 3.50 -0.30 1.95
C GLY A 24 3.81 -1.66 1.34
N ILE A 25 4.43 -1.70 0.15
CA ILE A 25 4.85 -2.95 -0.50
C ILE A 25 5.95 -3.65 0.31
N THR A 26 6.98 -2.91 0.76
CA THR A 26 8.07 -3.48 1.57
C THR A 26 7.50 -4.16 2.81
N ARG A 27 6.64 -3.44 3.55
CA ARG A 27 6.01 -3.97 4.78
C ARG A 27 5.14 -5.19 4.51
N ALA A 28 4.46 -5.24 3.36
CA ALA A 28 3.66 -6.38 2.94
C ALA A 28 4.52 -7.58 2.52
N THR A 29 5.66 -7.33 1.88
CA THR A 29 6.60 -8.37 1.44
C THR A 29 7.28 -9.04 2.65
N ASP A 30 7.43 -8.32 3.76
CA ASP A 30 7.96 -8.89 5.01
C ASP A 30 7.03 -9.97 5.62
N THR A 31 5.73 -9.89 5.38
CA THR A 31 4.73 -10.81 5.98
C THR A 31 4.09 -11.76 4.99
N LEU A 32 3.94 -11.35 3.73
CA LEU A 32 3.24 -12.10 2.70
C LEU A 32 4.25 -12.63 1.68
N ARG A 33 4.19 -13.93 1.42
CA ARG A 33 4.97 -14.59 0.36
C ARG A 33 4.13 -14.66 -0.92
N ASN A 34 4.80 -14.83 -2.06
CA ASN A 34 4.16 -15.00 -3.37
C ASN A 34 3.25 -13.82 -3.78
N ILE A 35 3.70 -12.59 -3.52
CA ILE A 35 3.04 -11.38 -4.01
C ILE A 35 3.14 -11.35 -5.54
N THR A 36 2.00 -11.27 -6.22
CA THR A 36 1.91 -11.27 -7.68
C THR A 36 1.48 -9.91 -8.24
N GLY A 37 0.86 -9.06 -7.42
CA GLY A 37 0.48 -7.72 -7.86
C GLY A 37 0.08 -6.81 -6.71
N ALA A 38 0.21 -5.51 -6.96
CA ALA A 38 -0.28 -4.46 -6.09
C ALA A 38 -1.00 -3.40 -6.94
N GLU A 39 -2.17 -2.96 -6.49
CA GLU A 39 -3.00 -1.96 -7.16
C GLU A 39 -3.32 -0.83 -6.19
N ILE A 40 -3.32 0.42 -6.67
CA ILE A 40 -3.70 1.58 -5.87
C ILE A 40 -5.21 1.78 -5.97
N VAL A 41 -5.90 1.66 -4.84
CA VAL A 41 -7.35 1.84 -4.75
C VAL A 41 -7.71 3.29 -4.48
N SER A 42 -6.97 3.95 -3.58
CA SER A 42 -7.20 5.36 -3.30
C SER A 42 -5.94 6.07 -2.84
N GLN A 43 -5.84 7.36 -3.15
CA GLN A 43 -4.79 8.24 -2.68
C GLN A 43 -5.44 9.39 -1.92
N LYS A 44 -4.95 9.65 -0.71
CA LYS A 44 -5.45 10.71 0.18
C LYS A 44 -4.26 11.50 0.70
N ALA A 45 -4.45 12.79 0.90
CA ALA A 45 -3.46 13.64 1.55
C ALA A 45 -4.08 14.23 2.82
N LYS A 46 -3.36 14.15 3.93
CA LYS A 46 -3.68 14.85 5.16
C LYS A 46 -3.15 16.27 5.04
N ILE A 47 -4.02 17.26 5.17
CA ILE A 47 -3.66 18.68 5.12
C ILE A 47 -3.75 19.21 6.54
N GLU A 48 -2.65 19.79 7.03
CA GLU A 48 -2.60 20.50 8.31
C GLU A 48 -2.04 21.90 8.07
N ASN A 49 -2.69 22.92 8.62
CA ASN A 49 -2.29 24.34 8.49
C ASN A 49 -2.06 24.78 7.04
N GLY A 50 -2.88 24.28 6.10
CA GLY A 50 -2.78 24.63 4.68
C GLY A 50 -1.62 23.98 3.93
N LYS A 51 -0.87 23.07 4.57
CA LYS A 51 0.20 22.29 3.93
C LYS A 51 -0.12 20.80 3.99
N ILE A 52 0.35 20.05 3.00
CA ILE A 52 0.24 18.60 3.03
C ILE A 52 1.19 18.08 4.10
N SER A 53 0.63 17.48 5.15
CA SER A 53 1.34 16.93 6.30
C SER A 53 1.70 15.46 6.06
N GLU A 54 0.81 14.69 5.43
CA GLU A 54 1.00 13.26 5.24
C GLU A 54 0.31 12.77 3.97
N TYR A 55 0.96 11.90 3.21
CA TYR A 55 0.40 11.24 2.03
C TYR A 55 0.00 9.83 2.41
N ARG A 56 -1.27 9.47 2.19
CA ARG A 56 -1.82 8.13 2.46
C ARG A 56 -2.20 7.46 1.16
N VAL A 57 -1.69 6.27 0.94
CA VAL A 57 -2.00 5.45 -0.24
C VAL A 57 -2.65 4.16 0.25
N GLN A 58 -3.88 3.94 -0.17
CA GLN A 58 -4.57 2.69 0.01
C GLN A 58 -4.30 1.80 -1.21
N MET A 59 -3.76 0.62 -0.96
CA MET A 59 -3.38 -0.33 -2.00
C MET A 59 -3.93 -1.73 -1.69
N SER A 60 -4.33 -2.43 -2.73
CA SER A 60 -4.73 -3.83 -2.70
C SER A 60 -3.55 -4.68 -3.15
N ILE A 61 -3.13 -5.61 -2.31
CA ILE A 61 -2.04 -6.54 -2.59
C ILE A 61 -2.64 -7.91 -2.82
N THR A 62 -2.29 -8.50 -3.96
CA THR A 62 -2.71 -9.83 -4.36
C THR A 62 -1.54 -10.77 -4.23
N PHE A 63 -1.75 -11.87 -3.51
CA PHE A 63 -0.77 -12.92 -3.36
C PHE A 63 -1.44 -14.29 -3.45
N ILE A 64 -0.67 -15.28 -3.91
CA ILE A 64 -1.17 -16.65 -4.08
C ILE A 64 -0.94 -17.42 -2.78
N LEU A 65 -1.98 -18.10 -2.30
CA LEU A 65 -1.92 -19.03 -1.18
C LEU A 65 -1.44 -20.39 -1.69
N GLU A 66 -0.38 -20.91 -1.09
CA GLU A 66 0.05 -22.32 -1.19
C GLU A 66 -0.61 -23.18 -0.11
#